data_AF-A0A2H3NW53-F1
#
_entry.id   AF-A0A2H3NW53-F1
#
_cell.length_a   1.000
_cell.length_b   1.000
_cell.length_c   1.000
_cell.angle_alpha   90.00
_cell.angle_beta   90.00
_cell.angle_gamma   90.00
#
_symmetry.space_group_name_H-M   'P 1'
#
loop_
_entity.id
_entity.type
_entity.pdbx_description
1 polymer ?
#
loop_
_entity_poly.entity_id
_entity_poly.type
_entity_poly.pdbx_seq_one_letter_code
_entity_poly.pdbx_strand_id
1 'polypeptide(L)'
;MSASQSNISSEKYGYDFVVATTQASINAGLKEYLHNADQPTTYICFLADKDGNPTKQISLPELKKKTGGINPFEIPKGTDYDDPRIKTLTENMFVVGLKLKMGLPPGILPKDLPPIVNLGTSANNVRFNLLCSEFELIQNSPPSGFGGKGSWNVWSQPNGHAWYFTTKVDLVLSDLDKELDTPYFNNHPAKKKALLNRLKNISASAFSLQQLLFNLDSAVVMSTPTIQGLPSGSDAAIVLTKSFTNIYFKAMKKRGEPVIAVHAAAQTPDHASLRLTGIEREVGPFIDSNGNPVSNPSPDQQKAVTLDYLCAANNNPLPGAATFNWNWVEPSKITDESGAMAINRKTMAKWLYNQLLPQIRSACIRPSTSTTAYWYGRGHASWNFSPYQTPQSVEYPDSGDTVLKVSYTKKADSSDKSGATYTEFDVHSSYNCTVDFKDNQIIIKQHLVMWTKVQFDATSTSGNVVDKTITDTYTLSVDENGNLQTDRKTSKKDKSQNIDLSGFVNFFVNLNDLIDKVAKTEKEITEATFHKFPLQDVQNFVFPGADVFTYKDVLFSNSRDLVTAITYVRPD
;
A
#
# COMPACT_ATOMS: atom_id res chain seq x y z
N MET A 1 -2.17 15.16 13.97
CA MET A 1 -2.64 13.76 13.94
C MET A 1 -1.93 13.06 12.79
N SER A 2 -1.39 11.88 13.02
CA SER A 2 -0.48 11.18 12.09
C SER A 2 -0.74 9.68 12.04
N ALA A 3 -0.03 8.96 11.16
CA ALA A 3 -0.16 7.51 11.04
C ALA A 3 0.14 6.74 12.34
N SER A 4 0.86 7.35 13.30
CA SER A 4 1.02 6.79 14.66
C SER A 4 -0.29 6.56 15.41
N GLN A 5 -1.40 7.17 14.98
CA GLN A 5 -2.74 6.97 15.53
C GLN A 5 -3.55 5.90 14.79
N SER A 6 -2.95 5.21 13.81
CA SER A 6 -3.62 4.15 13.05
C SER A 6 -4.32 3.16 13.99
N ASN A 7 -5.60 2.92 13.69
CA ASN A 7 -6.46 1.96 14.37
C ASN A 7 -7.29 1.19 13.34
N ILE A 8 -6.65 0.71 12.27
CA ILE A 8 -7.31 -0.09 11.23
C ILE A 8 -7.86 -1.41 11.78
N SER A 9 -7.44 -1.80 12.98
CA SER A 9 -7.98 -2.93 13.74
C SER A 9 -9.32 -2.67 14.43
N SER A 10 -9.79 -1.42 14.50
CA SER A 10 -11.15 -1.09 14.95
C SER A 10 -12.20 -1.75 14.05
N GLU A 11 -13.32 -2.16 14.65
CA GLU A 11 -14.48 -2.72 13.94
C GLU A 11 -15.02 -1.81 12.84
N LYS A 12 -14.80 -0.49 12.93
CA LYS A 12 -15.16 0.47 11.88
C LYS A 12 -14.44 0.19 10.55
N TYR A 13 -13.19 -0.28 10.61
CA TYR A 13 -12.32 -0.38 9.43
C TYR A 13 -12.11 -1.84 9.01
N GLY A 14 -11.57 -2.68 9.89
CA GLY A 14 -11.43 -4.13 9.67
C GLY A 14 -10.53 -4.58 8.52
N TYR A 15 -9.76 -3.68 7.89
CA TYR A 15 -8.83 -4.02 6.81
C TYR A 15 -7.64 -4.81 7.35
N ASP A 16 -7.08 -5.72 6.54
CA ASP A 16 -5.86 -6.45 6.90
C ASP A 16 -4.61 -5.58 6.78
N PHE A 17 -4.58 -4.76 5.74
CA PHE A 17 -3.57 -3.72 5.56
C PHE A 17 -4.11 -2.57 4.70
N VAL A 18 -3.46 -1.42 4.80
CA VAL A 18 -3.74 -0.24 3.98
C VAL A 18 -2.44 0.27 3.39
N VAL A 19 -2.47 0.68 2.13
CA VAL A 19 -1.41 1.46 1.50
C VAL A 19 -2.02 2.81 1.13
N ALA A 20 -1.46 3.91 1.62
CA ALA A 20 -1.97 5.26 1.41
C ALA A 20 -0.93 6.07 0.64
N THR A 21 -1.32 6.71 -0.46
CA THR A 21 -0.40 7.51 -1.29
C THR A 21 -0.84 8.97 -1.35
N THR A 22 0.09 9.89 -1.09
CA THR A 22 -0.23 11.32 -1.08
C THR A 22 -0.57 11.85 -2.47
N GLN A 23 -1.45 12.85 -2.50
CA GLN A 23 -1.75 13.63 -3.69
C GLN A 23 -0.48 14.30 -4.22
N ALA A 24 0.43 14.73 -3.34
CA ALA A 24 1.74 15.26 -3.73
C ALA A 24 2.52 14.28 -4.61
N SER A 25 2.62 13.02 -4.18
CA SER A 25 3.36 11.99 -4.91
C SER A 25 2.68 11.55 -6.19
N ILE A 26 1.34 11.45 -6.21
CA ILE A 26 0.58 11.23 -7.46
C ILE A 26 0.87 12.36 -8.45
N ASN A 27 0.83 13.62 -8.00
CA ASN A 27 1.12 14.75 -8.85
C ASN A 27 2.58 14.81 -9.32
N ALA A 28 3.54 14.38 -8.49
CA ALA A 28 4.94 14.28 -8.87
C ALA A 28 5.10 13.29 -10.04
N GLY A 29 4.53 12.09 -9.93
CA GLY A 29 4.56 11.09 -11.01
C GLY A 29 3.87 11.56 -12.29
N LEU A 30 2.74 12.27 -12.19
CA LEU A 30 2.05 12.84 -13.35
C LEU A 30 2.85 13.98 -14.01
N LYS A 31 3.56 14.80 -13.21
CA LYS A 31 4.45 15.85 -13.72
C LYS A 31 5.66 15.24 -14.42
N GLU A 32 6.22 14.17 -13.87
CA GLU A 32 7.28 13.38 -14.50
C GLU A 32 6.80 12.79 -15.84
N TYR A 33 5.60 12.20 -15.89
CA TYR A 33 4.99 11.73 -17.13
C TYR A 33 4.89 12.85 -18.18
N LEU A 34 4.43 14.04 -17.80
CA LEU A 34 4.34 15.18 -18.72
C LEU A 34 5.71 15.77 -19.11
N HIS A 35 6.73 15.60 -18.28
CA HIS A 35 8.08 16.08 -18.56
C HIS A 35 8.82 15.15 -19.53
N ASN A 36 8.74 13.84 -19.27
CA ASN A 36 9.48 12.81 -20.01
C ASN A 36 8.76 12.38 -21.30
N ALA A 37 7.49 12.73 -21.45
CA ALA A 37 6.78 12.36 -22.65
C ALA A 37 7.23 13.23 -23.84
N ASP A 38 7.91 12.59 -24.81
CA ASP A 38 8.09 13.14 -26.16
C ASP A 38 6.74 13.14 -26.91
N GLN A 39 5.89 14.08 -26.51
CA GLN A 39 4.56 14.24 -27.07
C GLN A 39 4.68 14.95 -28.42
N PRO A 40 4.14 14.36 -29.51
CA PRO A 40 4.18 15.00 -30.80
C PRO A 40 3.31 16.25 -30.77
N THR A 41 3.79 17.32 -31.40
CA THR A 41 2.96 18.50 -31.64
C THR A 41 1.80 18.13 -32.55
N THR A 42 0.58 18.38 -32.05
CA THR A 42 -0.66 18.14 -32.77
C THR A 42 -1.13 19.44 -33.41
N TYR A 43 -1.39 19.40 -34.71
CA TYR A 43 -1.91 20.52 -35.49
C TYR A 43 -3.27 20.16 -36.05
N ILE A 44 -4.26 20.99 -35.79
CA ILE A 44 -5.63 20.80 -36.26
C ILE A 44 -6.13 22.10 -36.85
N CYS A 45 -6.74 22.00 -38.03
CA CYS A 45 -7.29 23.14 -38.75
C CYS A 45 -8.80 22.94 -38.89
N PHE A 46 -9.56 24.02 -38.72
CA PHE A 46 -11.01 24.03 -38.83
C PHE A 46 -11.41 24.93 -39.99
N LEU A 47 -12.15 24.35 -40.94
CA LEU A 47 -12.72 25.07 -42.05
C LEU A 47 -14.18 25.45 -41.76
N ALA A 48 -14.63 26.54 -42.36
CA ALA A 48 -16.02 26.94 -42.37
C ALA A 48 -16.87 25.89 -43.12
N ASP A 49 -18.03 25.59 -42.55
CA ASP A 49 -19.11 24.88 -43.24
C ASP A 49 -19.95 25.82 -44.10
N LYS A 50 -21.05 25.28 -44.65
CA LYS A 50 -21.99 26.02 -45.50
C LYS A 50 -22.62 27.25 -44.80
N ASP A 51 -22.67 27.23 -43.47
CA ASP A 51 -23.27 28.27 -42.65
C ASP A 51 -22.20 29.22 -42.08
N GLY A 52 -20.93 29.03 -42.49
CA GLY A 52 -19.79 29.83 -42.06
C GLY A 52 -19.17 29.38 -40.74
N ASN A 53 -19.68 28.32 -40.09
CA ASN A 53 -19.20 27.90 -38.78
C ASN A 53 -17.95 27.01 -38.90
N PRO A 54 -16.97 27.12 -38.00
CA PRO A 54 -15.70 26.37 -38.06
C PRO A 54 -15.86 24.90 -37.60
N THR A 55 -16.70 24.12 -38.27
CA THR A 55 -17.06 22.75 -37.86
C THR A 55 -16.29 21.65 -38.60
N LYS A 56 -15.68 21.96 -39.75
CA LYS A 56 -15.00 20.96 -40.59
C LYS A 56 -13.53 20.82 -40.21
N GLN A 57 -13.22 19.81 -39.41
CA GLN A 57 -11.86 19.51 -38.95
C GLN A 57 -11.03 18.81 -40.04
N ILE A 58 -9.82 19.31 -40.30
CA ILE A 58 -8.79 18.67 -41.17
C ILE A 58 -7.41 18.74 -40.53
N SER A 59 -6.48 17.91 -41.01
CA SER A 59 -5.07 17.96 -40.60
C SER A 59 -4.31 19.09 -41.29
N LEU A 60 -3.20 19.53 -40.68
CA LEU A 60 -2.31 20.53 -41.30
C LEU A 60 -1.77 20.08 -42.68
N PRO A 61 -1.31 18.83 -42.89
CA PRO A 61 -0.89 18.36 -44.22
C PRO A 61 -1.99 18.47 -45.29
N GLU A 62 -3.24 18.18 -44.94
CA GLU A 62 -4.38 18.32 -45.86
C GLU A 62 -4.65 19.79 -46.20
N LEU A 63 -4.57 20.70 -45.22
CA LEU A 63 -4.70 22.13 -45.46
C LEU A 63 -3.58 22.64 -46.38
N LYS A 64 -2.32 22.24 -46.12
CA LYS A 64 -1.18 22.60 -46.97
C LYS A 64 -1.39 22.13 -48.40
N LYS A 65 -1.92 20.92 -48.61
CA LYS A 65 -2.24 20.42 -49.96
C LYS A 65 -3.29 21.28 -50.68
N LYS A 66 -4.31 21.74 -49.96
CA LYS A 66 -5.38 22.60 -50.50
C LYS A 66 -4.90 24.01 -50.86
N THR A 67 -3.94 24.53 -50.10
CA THR A 67 -3.48 25.91 -50.17
C THR A 67 -2.17 26.08 -50.93
N GLY A 68 -1.70 25.04 -51.64
CA GLY A 68 -0.43 25.10 -52.38
C GLY A 68 0.82 25.16 -51.50
N GLY A 69 0.74 24.71 -50.25
CA GLY A 69 1.86 24.57 -49.31
C GLY A 69 1.84 25.52 -48.11
N ILE A 70 0.84 26.41 -48.00
CA ILE A 70 0.79 27.43 -46.95
C ILE A 70 0.56 26.79 -45.57
N ASN A 71 1.42 27.12 -44.61
CA ASN A 71 1.27 26.75 -43.21
C ASN A 71 0.74 27.95 -42.40
N PRO A 72 -0.49 27.90 -41.84
CA PRO A 72 -1.02 29.01 -41.04
C PRO A 72 -0.18 29.28 -39.79
N PHE A 73 0.46 28.28 -39.19
CA PHE A 73 1.27 28.41 -37.97
C PHE A 73 2.64 29.06 -38.20
N GLU A 74 2.97 29.43 -39.44
CA GLU A 74 4.17 30.18 -39.79
C GLU A 74 3.86 31.65 -40.15
N ILE A 75 2.58 32.06 -40.15
CA ILE A 75 2.16 33.43 -40.45
C ILE A 75 2.12 34.24 -39.14
N PRO A 76 2.97 35.27 -38.98
CA PRO A 76 3.07 36.00 -37.72
C PRO A 76 1.78 36.72 -37.30
N LYS A 77 1.61 36.92 -36.00
CA LYS A 77 0.57 37.79 -35.44
C LYS A 77 0.64 39.20 -36.05
N GLY A 78 -0.50 39.78 -36.39
CA GLY A 78 -0.58 41.14 -36.92
C GLY A 78 -0.20 41.27 -38.40
N THR A 79 0.05 40.17 -39.09
CA THR A 79 0.11 40.16 -40.56
C THR A 79 -1.18 40.76 -41.13
N ASP A 80 -1.04 41.65 -42.12
CA ASP A 80 -2.20 42.27 -42.77
C ASP A 80 -3.07 41.20 -43.42
N TYR A 81 -4.40 41.35 -43.32
CA TYR A 81 -5.34 40.43 -43.95
C TYR A 81 -5.17 40.37 -45.48
N ASP A 82 -4.66 41.44 -46.09
CA ASP A 82 -4.39 41.48 -47.52
C ASP A 82 -3.16 40.64 -47.96
N ASP A 83 -2.41 40.05 -47.02
CA ASP A 83 -1.33 39.11 -47.32
C ASP A 83 -1.84 37.95 -48.21
N PRO A 84 -1.18 37.65 -49.34
CA PRO A 84 -1.62 36.61 -50.25
C PRO A 84 -1.84 35.25 -49.58
N ARG A 85 -1.04 34.92 -48.55
CA ARG A 85 -1.16 33.64 -47.82
C ARG A 85 -2.47 33.56 -47.05
N ILE A 86 -2.88 34.66 -46.42
CA ILE A 86 -4.14 34.75 -45.67
C ILE A 86 -5.33 34.72 -46.63
N LYS A 87 -5.26 35.43 -47.76
CA LYS A 87 -6.31 35.36 -48.80
C LYS A 87 -6.51 33.94 -49.31
N THR A 88 -5.44 33.22 -49.65
CA THR A 88 -5.53 31.82 -50.09
C THR A 88 -6.09 30.90 -49.01
N LEU A 89 -5.76 31.14 -47.73
CA LEU A 89 -6.36 30.41 -46.61
C LEU A 89 -7.87 30.68 -46.50
N THR A 90 -8.30 31.94 -46.63
CA THR A 90 -9.73 32.32 -46.65
C THR A 90 -10.47 31.68 -47.82
N GLU A 91 -9.91 31.71 -49.03
CA GLU A 91 -10.48 31.07 -50.23
C GLU A 91 -10.67 29.55 -50.05
N ASN A 92 -9.83 28.94 -49.22
CA ASN A 92 -9.93 27.53 -48.82
C ASN A 92 -10.73 27.32 -47.53
N MET A 93 -11.51 28.33 -47.13
CA MET A 93 -12.43 28.32 -45.99
C MET A 93 -11.75 28.09 -44.63
N PHE A 94 -10.44 28.35 -44.49
CA PHE A 94 -9.76 28.21 -43.21
C PHE A 94 -10.20 29.29 -42.22
N VAL A 95 -10.63 28.88 -41.02
CA VAL A 95 -11.12 29.79 -39.97
C VAL A 95 -10.27 29.71 -38.71
N VAL A 96 -10.02 28.50 -38.18
CA VAL A 96 -9.29 28.33 -36.92
C VAL A 96 -8.16 27.32 -37.05
N GLY A 97 -6.99 27.64 -36.48
CA GLY A 97 -5.88 26.71 -36.32
C GLY A 97 -5.59 26.48 -34.84
N LEU A 98 -5.41 25.23 -34.44
CA LEU A 98 -4.98 24.84 -33.10
C LEU A 98 -3.69 24.03 -33.18
N LYS A 99 -2.64 24.51 -32.51
CA LYS A 99 -1.38 23.80 -32.29
C LYS A 99 -1.26 23.51 -30.80
N LEU A 100 -1.08 22.24 -30.44
CA LEU A 100 -0.88 21.85 -29.05
C LEU A 100 0.18 20.76 -28.90
N LYS A 101 0.94 20.83 -27.82
CA LYS A 101 1.85 19.77 -27.37
C LYS A 101 1.60 19.57 -25.87
N MET A 102 1.15 18.38 -25.49
CA MET A 102 0.98 18.01 -24.09
C MET A 102 2.35 18.03 -23.40
N GLY A 103 2.42 18.59 -22.20
CA GLY A 103 3.66 18.66 -21.44
C GLY A 103 3.64 19.78 -20.40
N LEU A 104 4.78 19.98 -19.73
CA LEU A 104 4.92 21.06 -18.76
C LEU A 104 5.11 22.41 -19.48
N PRO A 105 4.37 23.47 -19.09
CA PRO A 105 4.48 24.79 -19.72
C PRO A 105 5.86 25.42 -19.44
N PRO A 106 6.40 26.20 -20.38
CA PRO A 106 7.74 26.75 -20.27
C PRO A 106 7.82 27.86 -19.21
N GLY A 107 8.98 27.97 -18.56
CA GLY A 107 9.30 29.04 -17.60
C GLY A 107 8.61 28.97 -16.24
N ILE A 108 7.98 27.83 -15.91
CA ILE A 108 7.41 27.58 -14.60
C ILE A 108 8.08 26.35 -14.00
N LEU A 109 8.56 26.46 -12.76
CA LEU A 109 9.13 25.30 -12.07
C LEU A 109 8.02 24.28 -11.74
N PRO A 110 8.30 22.97 -11.80
CA PRO A 110 7.27 21.95 -11.53
C PRO A 110 6.54 22.10 -10.18
N LYS A 111 7.23 22.64 -9.16
CA LYS A 111 6.64 22.89 -7.83
C LYS A 111 5.60 24.02 -7.82
N ASP A 112 5.73 24.98 -8.75
CA ASP A 112 4.88 26.18 -8.85
C ASP A 112 3.72 25.98 -9.84
N LEU A 113 3.71 24.85 -10.56
CA LEU A 113 2.59 24.45 -11.41
C LEU A 113 1.36 24.07 -10.56
N PRO A 114 0.15 24.34 -11.08
CA PRO A 114 -1.06 23.82 -10.47
C PRO A 114 -0.97 22.28 -10.35
N PRO A 115 -1.64 21.68 -9.35
CA PRO A 115 -1.74 20.23 -9.29
C PRO A 115 -2.40 19.72 -10.58
N ILE A 116 -1.83 18.68 -11.20
CA ILE A 116 -2.45 17.97 -12.31
C ILE A 116 -3.71 17.26 -11.80
N VAL A 117 -3.68 16.68 -10.61
CA VAL A 117 -4.84 16.03 -9.97
C VAL A 117 -5.11 16.65 -8.61
N ASN A 118 -6.38 16.91 -8.35
CA ASN A 118 -6.90 17.10 -7.00
C ASN A 118 -7.97 16.03 -6.74
N LEU A 119 -7.71 15.18 -5.73
CA LEU A 119 -8.55 14.03 -5.38
C LEU A 119 -9.90 14.45 -4.78
N GLY A 120 -10.00 15.68 -4.25
CA GLY A 120 -11.20 16.15 -3.57
C GLY A 120 -11.57 15.27 -2.38
N THR A 121 -12.82 14.80 -2.35
CA THR A 121 -13.37 13.93 -1.30
C THR A 121 -13.82 12.57 -1.84
N SER A 122 -13.60 12.27 -3.12
CA SER A 122 -14.07 11.03 -3.75
C SER A 122 -13.26 10.69 -5.00
N ALA A 123 -12.97 9.41 -5.19
CA ALA A 123 -12.30 8.88 -6.38
C ALA A 123 -13.18 8.93 -7.66
N ASN A 124 -14.49 9.20 -7.52
CA ASN A 124 -15.45 9.26 -8.64
C ASN A 124 -15.71 10.69 -9.13
N ASN A 125 -14.84 11.65 -8.78
CA ASN A 125 -14.98 13.02 -9.27
C ASN A 125 -13.68 13.82 -9.09
N VAL A 126 -12.55 13.26 -9.51
CA VAL A 126 -11.27 13.93 -9.31
C VAL A 126 -11.11 15.06 -10.31
N ARG A 127 -10.59 16.20 -9.84
CA ARG A 127 -10.28 17.34 -10.72
C ARG A 127 -8.97 17.05 -11.42
N PHE A 128 -8.95 17.23 -12.74
CA PHE A 128 -7.80 16.97 -13.60
C PHE A 128 -7.47 18.20 -14.45
N ASN A 129 -6.24 18.71 -14.35
CA ASN A 129 -5.76 19.87 -15.09
C ASN A 129 -4.93 19.43 -16.30
N LEU A 130 -5.32 19.88 -17.48
CA LEU A 130 -4.71 19.55 -18.76
C LEU A 130 -3.69 20.63 -19.13
N LEU A 131 -2.40 20.26 -19.19
CA LEU A 131 -1.28 21.19 -19.38
C LEU A 131 -0.61 20.97 -20.74
N CYS A 132 -0.16 22.07 -21.36
CA CYS A 132 0.57 22.04 -22.61
C CYS A 132 1.94 22.71 -22.49
N SER A 133 2.97 22.09 -23.06
CA SER A 133 4.29 22.71 -23.23
C SER A 133 4.31 23.68 -24.41
N GLU A 134 3.50 23.43 -25.42
CA GLU A 134 3.25 24.37 -26.52
C GLU A 134 1.75 24.49 -26.75
N PHE A 135 1.27 25.72 -26.90
CA PHE A 135 -0.12 25.99 -27.20
C PHE A 135 -0.21 27.26 -28.05
N GLU A 136 -0.84 27.15 -29.22
CA GLU A 136 -1.11 28.27 -30.11
C GLU A 136 -2.46 28.13 -30.80
N LEU A 137 -3.15 29.25 -30.91
CA LEU A 137 -4.49 29.39 -31.49
C LEU A 137 -4.46 30.48 -32.54
N ILE A 138 -5.05 30.20 -33.70
CA ILE A 138 -5.14 31.12 -34.84
C ILE A 138 -6.60 31.34 -35.17
N GLN A 139 -6.98 32.58 -35.46
CA GLN A 139 -8.28 32.91 -36.05
C GLN A 139 -8.08 33.75 -37.31
N ASN A 140 -8.60 33.26 -38.42
CA ASN A 140 -8.80 33.98 -39.66
C ASN A 140 -10.24 34.50 -39.70
N SER A 141 -10.41 35.81 -39.74
CA SER A 141 -11.73 36.43 -39.81
C SER A 141 -11.83 37.25 -41.09
N PRO A 142 -12.58 36.80 -42.11
CA PRO A 142 -12.72 37.52 -43.37
C PRO A 142 -13.48 38.84 -43.20
N PRO A 143 -13.30 39.81 -44.12
CA PRO A 143 -14.07 41.05 -44.15
C PRO A 143 -15.56 40.76 -44.22
N SER A 144 -16.37 41.54 -43.49
CA SER A 144 -17.82 41.44 -43.58
C SER A 144 -18.33 42.22 -44.78
N GLY A 145 -19.40 41.74 -45.42
CA GLY A 145 -20.09 42.45 -46.52
C GLY A 145 -20.69 43.81 -46.13
N PHE A 146 -20.64 44.16 -44.84
CA PHE A 146 -21.13 45.43 -44.27
C PHE A 146 -19.99 46.38 -43.84
N GLY A 147 -18.77 46.18 -44.36
CA GLY A 147 -17.64 47.11 -44.16
C GLY A 147 -16.69 46.78 -43.01
N GLY A 148 -16.82 45.62 -42.37
CA GLY A 148 -15.84 45.14 -41.39
C GLY A 148 -14.54 44.73 -42.07
N LYS A 149 -13.39 45.20 -41.56
CA LYS A 149 -12.07 44.77 -42.05
C LYS A 149 -11.79 43.32 -41.63
N GLY A 150 -11.17 42.55 -42.51
CA GLY A 150 -10.66 41.22 -42.16
C GLY A 150 -9.53 41.30 -41.13
N SER A 151 -9.28 40.21 -40.41
CA SER A 151 -8.20 40.14 -39.43
C SER A 151 -7.57 38.75 -39.33
N TRP A 152 -6.28 38.75 -38.99
CA TRP A 152 -5.50 37.56 -38.70
C TRP A 152 -4.96 37.63 -37.28
N ASN A 153 -5.50 36.79 -36.40
CA ASN A 153 -5.17 36.78 -34.99
C ASN A 153 -4.43 35.50 -34.61
N VAL A 154 -3.36 35.65 -33.84
CA VAL A 154 -2.57 34.55 -33.29
C VAL A 154 -2.40 34.79 -31.79
N TRP A 155 -2.70 33.76 -31.01
CA TRP A 155 -2.48 33.73 -29.56
C TRP A 155 -1.62 32.53 -29.21
N SER A 156 -0.49 32.76 -28.55
CA SER A 156 0.44 31.71 -28.12
C SER A 156 0.62 31.79 -26.61
N GLN A 157 0.75 30.63 -25.95
CA GLN A 157 0.93 30.57 -24.50
C GLN A 157 2.21 31.32 -24.08
N PRO A 158 2.12 32.28 -23.14
CA PRO A 158 3.29 33.05 -22.72
C PRO A 158 4.25 32.20 -21.89
N ASN A 159 5.53 32.55 -21.93
CA ASN A 159 6.52 32.00 -21.01
C ASN A 159 6.17 32.39 -19.55
N GLY A 160 6.29 31.45 -18.62
CA GLY A 160 5.95 31.67 -17.21
C GLY A 160 4.45 31.70 -16.89
N HIS A 161 3.57 31.49 -17.87
CA HIS A 161 2.11 31.50 -17.68
C HIS A 161 1.46 30.28 -18.32
N ALA A 162 0.92 29.39 -17.50
CA ALA A 162 0.27 28.18 -17.98
C ALA A 162 -1.17 28.46 -18.45
N TRP A 163 -1.49 28.07 -19.68
CA TRP A 163 -2.88 27.88 -20.10
C TRP A 163 -3.25 26.43 -19.86
N TYR A 164 -4.29 26.21 -19.06
CA TYR A 164 -4.75 24.87 -18.75
C TYR A 164 -6.27 24.80 -18.69
N PHE A 165 -6.78 23.62 -19.02
CA PHE A 165 -8.18 23.29 -18.89
C PHE A 165 -8.36 22.47 -17.63
N THR A 166 -9.46 22.70 -16.92
CA THR A 166 -9.82 21.89 -15.77
C THR A 166 -10.99 21.01 -16.15
N THR A 167 -10.87 19.71 -15.93
CA THR A 167 -11.93 18.72 -16.10
C THR A 167 -12.21 18.00 -14.79
N LYS A 168 -13.36 17.33 -14.71
CA LYS A 168 -13.67 16.27 -13.75
C LYS A 168 -13.61 14.94 -14.46
N VAL A 169 -12.97 13.95 -13.87
CA VAL A 169 -12.84 12.59 -14.40
C VAL A 169 -13.00 11.59 -13.26
N ASP A 170 -13.49 10.40 -13.58
CA ASP A 170 -13.58 9.30 -12.63
C ASP A 170 -12.30 8.46 -12.65
N LEU A 171 -12.00 7.76 -11.55
CA LEU A 171 -10.92 6.77 -11.51
C LEU A 171 -11.46 5.35 -11.70
N VAL A 172 -11.02 4.68 -12.77
CA VAL A 172 -11.52 3.35 -13.16
C VAL A 172 -10.44 2.28 -13.03
N LEU A 173 -10.84 1.11 -12.52
CA LEU A 173 -9.99 -0.08 -12.55
C LEU A 173 -10.16 -0.80 -13.89
N SER A 174 -9.06 -1.28 -14.43
CA SER A 174 -9.05 -2.07 -15.66
C SER A 174 -8.06 -3.20 -15.54
N ASP A 175 -8.31 -4.30 -16.25
CA ASP A 175 -7.37 -5.41 -16.31
C ASP A 175 -6.05 -4.96 -16.96
N LEU A 176 -4.96 -5.60 -16.54
CA LEU A 176 -3.62 -5.34 -17.04
C LEU A 176 -2.94 -6.66 -17.40
N ASP A 177 -2.28 -6.67 -18.55
CA ASP A 177 -1.50 -7.82 -18.99
C ASP A 177 -0.27 -8.06 -18.08
N LYS A 178 0.08 -9.32 -17.84
CA LYS A 178 1.16 -9.71 -16.92
C LYS A 178 2.55 -9.30 -17.40
N GLU A 179 2.74 -9.19 -18.71
CA GLU A 179 3.98 -8.69 -19.31
C GLU A 179 4.01 -7.15 -19.37
N LEU A 180 2.97 -6.50 -18.82
CA LEU A 180 2.79 -5.05 -18.85
C LEU A 180 2.90 -4.53 -20.29
N ASP A 181 2.35 -5.26 -21.27
CA ASP A 181 2.39 -4.86 -22.67
C ASP A 181 1.30 -3.83 -22.97
N THR A 182 1.57 -2.59 -22.59
CA THR A 182 0.70 -1.44 -22.86
C THR A 182 1.51 -0.31 -23.47
N PRO A 183 0.88 0.61 -24.23
CA PRO A 183 1.57 1.80 -24.71
C PRO A 183 2.27 2.59 -23.59
N TYR A 184 1.68 2.65 -22.38
CA TYR A 184 2.29 3.33 -21.24
C TYR A 184 3.60 2.66 -20.84
N PHE A 185 3.58 1.37 -20.49
CA PHE A 185 4.78 0.66 -20.02
C PHE A 185 5.84 0.46 -21.10
N ASN A 186 5.45 0.36 -22.37
CA ASN A 186 6.38 0.28 -23.50
C ASN A 186 7.13 1.61 -23.71
N ASN A 187 6.51 2.74 -23.38
CA ASN A 187 7.16 4.05 -23.36
C ASN A 187 7.89 4.35 -22.02
N HIS A 188 7.75 3.49 -21.00
CA HIS A 188 8.41 3.62 -19.70
C HIS A 188 9.15 2.32 -19.30
N PRO A 189 10.19 1.91 -20.06
CA PRO A 189 10.84 0.60 -19.90
C PRO A 189 11.50 0.41 -18.54
N ALA A 190 11.99 1.47 -17.90
CA ALA A 190 12.57 1.39 -16.55
C ALA A 190 11.51 1.02 -15.50
N LYS A 191 10.35 1.68 -15.52
CA LYS A 191 9.19 1.35 -14.65
C LYS A 191 8.70 -0.07 -14.93
N LYS A 192 8.53 -0.43 -16.20
CA LYS A 192 8.16 -1.80 -16.63
C LYS A 192 9.11 -2.85 -16.04
N LYS A 193 10.43 -2.65 -16.16
CA LYS A 193 11.44 -3.57 -15.64
C LYS A 193 11.39 -3.67 -14.10
N ALA A 194 11.25 -2.55 -13.40
CA ALA A 194 11.17 -2.53 -11.95
C ALA A 194 9.94 -3.29 -11.43
N LEU A 195 8.77 -3.07 -12.02
CA LEU A 195 7.53 -3.79 -11.65
C LEU A 195 7.64 -5.27 -11.96
N LEU A 196 8.08 -5.66 -13.17
CA LEU A 196 8.28 -7.07 -13.52
C LEU A 196 9.25 -7.77 -12.56
N ASN A 197 10.32 -7.09 -12.14
CA ASN A 197 11.25 -7.65 -11.17
C ASN A 197 10.62 -7.88 -9.79
N ARG A 198 9.70 -7.01 -9.34
CA ARG A 198 8.96 -7.24 -8.09
C ARG A 198 7.93 -8.35 -8.23
N LEU A 199 7.23 -8.39 -9.37
CA LEU A 199 6.22 -9.42 -9.66
C LEU A 199 6.81 -10.82 -9.81
N LYS A 200 8.08 -10.99 -10.19
CA LYS A 200 8.77 -12.31 -10.23
C LYS A 200 8.74 -13.06 -8.90
N ASN A 201 8.62 -12.34 -7.78
CA ASN A 201 8.53 -12.95 -6.45
C ASN A 201 7.14 -13.56 -6.18
N ILE A 202 6.16 -13.26 -7.02
CA ILE A 202 4.83 -13.88 -7.01
C ILE A 202 4.81 -14.92 -8.13
N SER A 203 4.31 -16.13 -7.85
CA SER A 203 4.16 -17.15 -8.90
C SER A 203 3.32 -16.61 -10.06
N ALA A 204 3.78 -16.75 -11.31
CA ALA A 204 3.11 -16.21 -12.48
C ALA A 204 1.67 -16.75 -12.69
N SER A 205 1.37 -17.95 -12.20
CA SER A 205 0.02 -18.53 -12.19
C SER A 205 -0.84 -18.09 -11.00
N ALA A 206 -0.27 -17.31 -10.07
CA ALA A 206 -0.91 -16.99 -8.80
C ALA A 206 -1.57 -15.63 -8.73
N PHE A 207 -1.49 -14.78 -9.76
CA PHE A 207 -2.13 -13.46 -9.73
C PHE A 207 -2.72 -13.01 -11.08
N SER A 208 -3.64 -12.06 -11.03
CA SER A 208 -4.01 -11.15 -12.12
C SER A 208 -3.51 -9.75 -11.80
N LEU A 209 -3.19 -8.97 -12.84
CA LEU A 209 -2.88 -7.56 -12.67
C LEU A 209 -4.07 -6.70 -13.02
N GLN A 210 -4.23 -5.63 -12.25
CA GLN A 210 -5.16 -4.55 -12.51
C GLN A 210 -4.41 -3.22 -12.47
N GLN A 211 -4.90 -2.25 -13.21
CA GLN A 211 -4.39 -0.88 -13.23
C GLN A 211 -5.50 0.11 -12.91
N LEU A 212 -5.11 1.20 -12.28
CA LEU A 212 -5.97 2.34 -12.01
C LEU A 212 -5.67 3.45 -13.01
N LEU A 213 -6.70 3.91 -13.72
CA LEU A 213 -6.62 4.91 -14.79
C LEU A 213 -7.62 6.04 -14.56
N PHE A 214 -7.40 7.17 -15.25
CA PHE A 214 -8.44 8.18 -15.41
C PHE A 214 -9.42 7.72 -16.49
N ASN A 215 -10.71 7.71 -16.20
CA ASN A 215 -11.72 7.49 -17.20
C ASN A 215 -11.89 8.76 -18.04
N LEU A 216 -11.07 8.92 -19.08
CA LEU A 216 -11.08 10.10 -19.95
C LEU A 216 -12.40 10.26 -20.72
N ASP A 217 -13.19 9.19 -20.87
CA ASP A 217 -14.49 9.24 -21.54
C ASP A 217 -15.61 9.79 -20.62
N SER A 218 -15.40 9.78 -19.29
CA SER A 218 -16.28 10.43 -18.31
C SER A 218 -16.06 11.93 -18.17
N ALA A 219 -15.09 12.50 -18.90
CA ALA A 219 -14.58 13.81 -18.58
C ALA A 219 -15.58 14.95 -18.83
N VAL A 220 -15.77 15.79 -17.81
CA VAL A 220 -16.60 17.00 -17.89
C VAL A 220 -15.72 18.23 -17.73
N VAL A 221 -15.75 19.15 -18.70
CA VAL A 221 -15.01 20.42 -18.62
C VAL A 221 -15.64 21.31 -17.55
N MET A 222 -14.80 21.77 -16.62
CA MET A 222 -15.19 22.72 -15.58
C MET A 222 -14.82 24.16 -15.94
N SER A 223 -13.64 24.36 -16.50
CA SER A 223 -13.14 25.69 -16.87
C SER A 223 -12.14 25.63 -18.00
N THR A 224 -12.10 26.71 -18.77
CA THR A 224 -11.15 26.97 -19.86
C THR A 224 -10.17 28.08 -19.43
N PRO A 225 -8.96 28.15 -20.03
CA PRO A 225 -8.00 29.19 -19.69
C PRO A 225 -8.49 30.57 -20.14
N THR A 226 -8.20 31.60 -19.35
CA THR A 226 -8.40 32.99 -19.78
C THR A 226 -7.23 33.42 -20.68
N ILE A 227 -7.52 33.65 -21.96
CA ILE A 227 -6.53 34.05 -22.96
C ILE A 227 -6.69 35.56 -23.23
N GLN A 228 -5.65 36.35 -22.92
CA GLN A 228 -5.68 37.79 -23.11
C GLN A 228 -5.88 38.14 -24.60
N GLY A 229 -6.89 38.97 -24.86
CA GLY A 229 -7.20 39.44 -26.21
C GLY A 229 -7.93 38.41 -27.08
N LEU A 230 -8.37 37.26 -26.54
CA LEU A 230 -9.30 36.35 -27.22
C LEU A 230 -10.74 36.76 -26.88
N PRO A 231 -11.55 37.25 -27.84
CA PRO A 231 -12.91 37.66 -27.56
C PRO A 231 -13.80 36.47 -27.19
N SER A 232 -14.60 36.63 -26.12
CA SER A 232 -15.62 35.65 -25.75
C SER A 232 -16.60 35.43 -26.91
N GLY A 233 -16.87 34.16 -27.25
CA GLY A 233 -17.78 33.79 -28.34
C GLY A 233 -17.20 33.88 -29.74
N SER A 234 -15.91 34.22 -29.92
CA SER A 234 -15.27 34.13 -31.23
C SER A 234 -15.18 32.68 -31.72
N ASP A 235 -15.00 32.48 -33.02
CA ASP A 235 -14.83 31.14 -33.62
C ASP A 235 -13.71 30.34 -32.94
N ALA A 236 -12.59 31.01 -32.66
CA ALA A 236 -11.48 30.39 -31.95
C ALA A 236 -11.84 30.01 -30.50
N ALA A 237 -12.58 30.85 -29.77
CA ALA A 237 -13.07 30.52 -28.43
C ALA A 237 -14.07 29.36 -28.43
N ILE A 238 -14.94 29.28 -29.45
CA ILE A 238 -15.91 28.20 -29.62
C ILE A 238 -15.19 26.87 -29.91
N VAL A 239 -14.28 26.86 -30.89
CA VAL A 239 -13.47 25.68 -31.24
C VAL A 239 -12.66 25.21 -30.04
N LEU A 240 -12.00 26.15 -29.35
CA LEU A 240 -11.20 25.87 -28.17
C LEU A 240 -12.01 25.13 -27.11
N THR A 241 -13.21 25.63 -26.79
CA THR A 241 -14.09 25.06 -25.76
C THR A 241 -14.65 23.69 -26.18
N LYS A 242 -14.97 23.50 -27.46
CA LYS A 242 -15.62 22.27 -27.95
C LYS A 242 -14.65 21.14 -28.26
N SER A 243 -13.42 21.45 -28.70
CA SER A 243 -12.54 20.46 -29.30
C SER A 243 -11.32 20.11 -28.45
N PHE A 244 -10.81 21.03 -27.62
CA PHE A 244 -9.53 20.85 -26.93
C PHE A 244 -9.44 19.54 -26.15
N THR A 245 -10.39 19.29 -25.25
CA THR A 245 -10.38 18.12 -24.34
C THR A 245 -10.34 16.80 -25.11
N ASN A 246 -11.16 16.66 -26.16
CA ASN A 246 -11.18 15.47 -27.01
C ASN A 246 -9.83 15.26 -27.73
N ILE A 247 -9.25 16.34 -28.25
CA ILE A 247 -7.95 16.28 -28.93
C ILE A 247 -6.85 15.87 -27.94
N TYR A 248 -6.83 16.50 -26.77
CA TYR A 248 -5.85 16.23 -25.72
C TYR A 248 -5.91 14.77 -25.26
N PHE A 249 -7.11 14.23 -24.99
CA PHE A 249 -7.26 12.83 -24.58
C PHE A 249 -6.95 11.85 -25.70
N LYS A 250 -7.29 12.14 -26.96
CA LYS A 250 -6.85 11.30 -28.09
C LYS A 250 -5.32 11.22 -28.18
N ALA A 251 -4.63 12.34 -27.95
CA ALA A 251 -3.16 12.37 -27.92
C ALA A 251 -2.62 11.51 -26.76
N MET A 252 -3.21 11.64 -25.57
CA MET A 252 -2.84 10.85 -24.38
C MET A 252 -3.04 9.34 -24.60
N LYS A 253 -4.24 8.94 -25.06
CA LYS A 253 -4.58 7.53 -25.36
C LYS A 253 -3.60 6.89 -26.33
N LYS A 254 -3.17 7.61 -27.37
CA LYS A 254 -2.24 7.11 -28.38
C LYS A 254 -0.86 6.74 -27.83
N ARG A 255 -0.40 7.40 -26.77
CA ARG A 255 0.92 7.15 -26.12
C ARG A 255 0.83 6.26 -24.88
N GLY A 256 -0.38 5.97 -24.42
CA GLY A 256 -0.62 5.31 -23.14
C GLY A 256 -0.99 6.33 -22.08
N GLU A 257 -2.16 6.13 -21.50
CA GLU A 257 -2.67 6.93 -20.40
C GLU A 257 -1.77 6.77 -19.16
N PRO A 258 -1.60 7.82 -18.35
CA PRO A 258 -0.81 7.72 -17.13
C PRO A 258 -1.48 6.73 -16.16
N VAL A 259 -0.72 5.71 -15.76
CA VAL A 259 -1.17 4.72 -14.78
C VAL A 259 -1.02 5.29 -13.37
N ILE A 260 -2.13 5.35 -12.63
CA ILE A 260 -2.16 5.88 -11.26
C ILE A 260 -1.70 4.81 -10.27
N ALA A 261 -1.99 3.55 -10.53
CA ALA A 261 -1.56 2.44 -9.70
C ALA A 261 -1.61 1.12 -10.46
N VAL A 262 -0.80 0.15 -10.05
CA VAL A 262 -0.92 -1.26 -10.45
C VAL A 262 -1.14 -2.10 -9.21
N HIS A 263 -2.05 -3.08 -9.27
CA HIS A 263 -2.26 -4.04 -8.19
C HIS A 263 -2.20 -5.46 -8.73
N ALA A 264 -1.59 -6.36 -7.96
CA ALA A 264 -1.59 -7.79 -8.22
C ALA A 264 -2.57 -8.47 -7.25
N ALA A 265 -3.69 -8.98 -7.78
CA ALA A 265 -4.67 -9.73 -7.01
C ALA A 265 -4.42 -11.23 -7.19
N ALA A 266 -4.28 -11.97 -6.10
CA ALA A 266 -3.96 -13.38 -6.21
C ALA A 266 -5.16 -14.23 -6.67
N GLN A 267 -4.93 -15.11 -7.65
CA GLN A 267 -5.93 -16.02 -8.23
C GLN A 267 -5.80 -17.46 -7.72
N THR A 268 -4.59 -17.89 -7.36
CA THR A 268 -4.36 -19.19 -6.73
C THR A 268 -3.54 -19.02 -5.46
N PRO A 269 -3.58 -20.00 -4.54
CA PRO A 269 -2.73 -19.94 -3.37
C PRO A 269 -1.25 -19.85 -3.75
N ASP A 270 -0.62 -18.74 -3.36
CA ASP A 270 0.83 -18.56 -3.42
C ASP A 270 1.46 -18.86 -2.05
N HIS A 271 2.79 -18.71 -1.97
CA HIS A 271 3.55 -18.85 -0.73
C HIS A 271 3.61 -17.53 0.07
N ALA A 272 2.87 -16.49 -0.33
CA ALA A 272 2.88 -15.20 0.35
C ALA A 272 2.15 -15.32 1.69
N SER A 273 2.69 -14.65 2.71
CA SER A 273 2.13 -14.69 4.06
C SER A 273 0.89 -13.79 4.22
N LEU A 274 0.82 -12.72 3.43
CA LEU A 274 -0.34 -11.84 3.26
C LEU A 274 -0.69 -11.75 1.79
N ARG A 275 -1.47 -12.72 1.31
CA ARG A 275 -1.91 -12.77 -0.07
C ARG A 275 -3.05 -11.77 -0.30
N LEU A 276 -2.87 -10.75 -1.15
CA LEU A 276 -3.92 -9.80 -1.49
C LEU A 276 -5.07 -10.50 -2.23
N THR A 277 -6.26 -10.50 -1.63
CA THR A 277 -7.46 -11.19 -2.17
C THR A 277 -8.66 -10.27 -2.36
N GLY A 278 -8.62 -9.08 -1.77
CA GLY A 278 -9.62 -8.04 -1.99
C GLY A 278 -9.00 -6.66 -1.86
N ILE A 279 -9.42 -5.73 -2.72
CA ILE A 279 -8.96 -4.34 -2.71
C ILE A 279 -10.11 -3.39 -3.00
N GLU A 280 -10.17 -2.30 -2.25
CA GLU A 280 -11.03 -1.13 -2.52
C GLU A 280 -10.19 0.15 -2.40
N ARG A 281 -10.71 1.27 -2.89
CA ARG A 281 -10.06 2.58 -2.83
C ARG A 281 -10.96 3.61 -2.15
N GLU A 282 -10.35 4.48 -1.36
CA GLU A 282 -11.01 5.67 -0.81
C GLU A 282 -10.08 6.88 -0.90
N VAL A 283 -10.64 8.08 -0.97
CA VAL A 283 -9.85 9.30 -0.76
C VAL A 283 -9.79 9.57 0.73
N GLY A 284 -8.60 9.60 1.30
CA GLY A 284 -8.36 10.03 2.68
C GLY A 284 -8.26 11.56 2.73
N PRO A 285 -9.33 12.29 3.10
CA PRO A 285 -9.28 13.74 3.20
C PRO A 285 -8.30 14.15 4.31
N PHE A 286 -7.79 15.38 4.22
CA PHE A 286 -7.05 15.94 5.34
C PHE A 286 -8.00 16.24 6.50
N ILE A 287 -7.62 15.82 7.70
CA ILE A 287 -8.45 15.96 8.90
C ILE A 287 -7.79 16.83 9.97
N ASP A 288 -8.63 17.53 10.74
CA ASP A 288 -8.24 18.40 11.84
C ASP A 288 -7.88 17.61 13.12
N SER A 289 -7.46 18.29 14.19
CA SER A 289 -7.13 17.64 15.47
C SER A 289 -8.29 16.90 16.15
N ASN A 290 -9.54 17.10 15.70
CA ASN A 290 -10.74 16.49 16.26
C ASN A 290 -11.16 15.23 15.48
N GLY A 291 -10.45 14.85 14.42
CA GLY A 291 -10.83 13.71 13.58
C GLY A 291 -11.78 14.06 12.45
N ASN A 292 -12.04 15.34 12.18
CA ASN A 292 -13.00 15.78 11.19
C ASN A 292 -12.32 16.24 9.89
N PRO A 293 -12.87 15.90 8.71
CA PRO A 293 -12.39 16.43 7.44
C PRO A 293 -12.40 17.96 7.41
N VAL A 294 -11.27 18.54 7.00
CA VAL A 294 -11.16 19.99 6.78
C VAL A 294 -11.85 20.33 5.47
N SER A 295 -12.87 21.18 5.52
CA SER A 295 -13.68 21.55 4.35
C SER A 295 -12.93 22.38 3.30
N ASN A 296 -11.98 23.21 3.74
CA ASN A 296 -11.13 24.03 2.86
C ASN A 296 -9.66 23.88 3.26
N PRO A 297 -9.00 22.78 2.88
CA PRO A 297 -7.61 22.55 3.24
C PRO A 297 -6.70 23.60 2.58
N SER A 298 -5.69 24.07 3.31
CA SER A 298 -4.59 24.86 2.75
C SER A 298 -3.85 24.07 1.66
N PRO A 299 -3.06 24.73 0.79
CA PRO A 299 -2.31 24.04 -0.26
C PRO A 299 -1.44 22.87 0.23
N ASP A 300 -0.80 22.99 1.39
CA ASP A 300 0.05 21.93 1.94
C ASP A 300 -0.78 20.80 2.57
N GLN A 301 -1.92 21.11 3.19
CA GLN A 301 -2.88 20.08 3.63
C GLN A 301 -3.47 19.32 2.45
N GLN A 302 -3.78 20.01 1.35
CA GLN A 302 -4.29 19.40 0.12
C GLN A 302 -3.26 18.46 -0.52
N LYS A 303 -1.97 18.77 -0.42
CA LYS A 303 -0.89 17.88 -0.86
C LYS A 303 -0.81 16.59 -0.04
N ALA A 304 -1.18 16.66 1.25
CA ALA A 304 -1.17 15.53 2.17
C ALA A 304 -2.42 14.62 2.09
N VAL A 305 -3.49 15.04 1.41
CA VAL A 305 -4.65 14.16 1.08
C VAL A 305 -4.14 12.90 0.39
N THR A 306 -4.71 11.75 0.72
CA THR A 306 -4.26 10.46 0.19
C THR A 306 -5.29 9.77 -0.69
N LEU A 307 -4.81 8.92 -1.59
CA LEU A 307 -5.58 7.83 -2.17
C LEU A 307 -5.19 6.56 -1.41
N ASP A 308 -6.17 5.97 -0.71
CA ASP A 308 -5.98 4.84 0.18
C ASP A 308 -6.44 3.56 -0.51
N TYR A 309 -5.54 2.58 -0.57
CA TYR A 309 -5.81 1.22 -1.03
C TYR A 309 -6.12 0.37 0.20
N LEU A 310 -7.39 -0.01 0.33
CA LEU A 310 -7.95 -0.76 1.45
C LEU A 310 -7.90 -2.24 1.11
N CYS A 311 -7.15 -3.04 1.85
CA CYS A 311 -6.82 -4.39 1.45
C CYS A 311 -7.32 -5.46 2.43
N ALA A 312 -7.83 -6.56 1.85
CA ALA A 312 -8.11 -7.80 2.55
C ALA A 312 -7.18 -8.90 2.04
N ALA A 313 -6.66 -9.70 2.95
CA ALA A 313 -5.70 -10.75 2.69
C ALA A 313 -6.27 -12.15 2.99
N ASN A 314 -5.71 -13.17 2.34
CA ASN A 314 -5.98 -14.58 2.67
C ASN A 314 -7.48 -14.96 2.66
N ASN A 315 -8.26 -14.35 1.75
CA ASN A 315 -9.71 -14.48 1.59
C ASN A 315 -10.53 -13.96 2.78
N ASN A 316 -9.96 -13.11 3.63
CA ASN A 316 -10.75 -12.36 4.60
C ASN A 316 -11.77 -11.46 3.88
N PRO A 317 -12.95 -11.21 4.46
CA PRO A 317 -13.91 -10.27 3.91
C PRO A 317 -13.29 -8.89 3.77
N LEU A 318 -13.52 -8.22 2.64
CA LEU A 318 -13.19 -6.80 2.47
C LEU A 318 -14.34 -5.94 3.02
N PRO A 319 -14.13 -5.19 4.11
CA PRO A 319 -15.14 -4.28 4.63
C PRO A 319 -15.41 -3.12 3.66
N GLY A 320 -16.55 -2.43 3.82
CA GLY A 320 -16.83 -1.21 3.07
C GLY A 320 -15.83 -0.10 3.41
N ALA A 321 -15.61 0.82 2.47
CA ALA A 321 -14.75 1.99 2.66
C ALA A 321 -15.26 2.87 3.82
N ALA A 322 -14.34 3.34 4.66
CA ALA A 322 -14.63 4.19 5.80
C ALA A 322 -13.48 5.16 6.09
N THR A 323 -13.82 6.44 6.17
CA THR A 323 -12.85 7.52 6.35
C THR A 323 -12.10 7.41 7.68
N PHE A 324 -10.77 7.55 7.62
CA PHE A 324 -9.89 7.54 8.78
C PHE A 324 -9.98 8.83 9.60
N ASN A 325 -9.81 8.72 10.91
CA ASN A 325 -9.73 9.85 11.84
C ASN A 325 -8.28 10.15 12.26
N TRP A 326 -7.29 9.74 11.45
CA TRP A 326 -5.90 10.21 11.46
C TRP A 326 -5.47 10.60 10.03
N ASN A 327 -4.42 11.43 9.89
CA ASN A 327 -3.78 11.65 8.59
C ASN A 327 -2.66 10.62 8.40
N TRP A 328 -2.50 10.06 7.21
CA TRP A 328 -1.41 9.13 6.90
C TRP A 328 -0.05 9.83 6.80
N VAL A 329 -0.01 11.03 6.23
CA VAL A 329 1.21 11.83 6.10
C VAL A 329 0.91 13.25 6.58
N GLU A 330 1.84 13.83 7.34
CA GLU A 330 1.70 15.22 7.79
C GLU A 330 2.18 16.22 6.72
N PRO A 331 1.62 17.45 6.64
CA PRO A 331 2.03 18.44 5.65
C PRO A 331 3.53 18.78 5.68
N SER A 332 4.17 18.66 6.85
CA SER A 332 5.61 18.88 7.03
C SER A 332 6.48 17.73 6.48
N LYS A 333 5.89 16.59 6.14
CA LYS A 333 6.57 15.36 5.71
C LYS A 333 6.38 15.02 4.23
N ILE A 334 5.50 15.73 3.53
CA ILE A 334 5.14 15.45 2.12
C ILE A 334 6.30 15.54 1.12
N THR A 335 7.41 16.19 1.45
CA THR A 335 8.61 16.24 0.59
C THR A 335 9.43 14.96 0.66
N ASP A 336 9.19 14.19 1.70
CA ASP A 336 10.08 13.18 2.26
C ASP A 336 9.42 11.81 2.33
N GLU A 337 8.08 11.79 2.35
CA GLU A 337 7.23 10.62 2.47
C GLU A 337 6.19 10.66 1.35
N SER A 338 6.20 9.64 0.50
CA SER A 338 5.21 9.51 -0.58
C SER A 338 3.86 9.02 -0.10
N GLY A 339 3.80 8.47 1.10
CA GLY A 339 2.64 7.80 1.63
C GLY A 339 2.96 7.07 2.93
N ALA A 340 2.03 6.23 3.36
CA ALA A 340 2.21 5.33 4.48
C ALA A 340 1.60 3.95 4.18
N MET A 341 2.03 2.94 4.91
CA MET A 341 1.42 1.62 4.92
C MET A 341 1.16 1.21 6.37
N ALA A 342 0.05 0.50 6.60
CA ALA A 342 -0.28 -0.08 7.90
C ALA A 342 -0.73 -1.54 7.77
N ILE A 343 -0.30 -2.41 8.69
CA ILE A 343 -0.81 -3.78 8.87
C ILE A 343 -1.56 -3.85 10.19
N ASN A 344 -2.76 -4.43 10.15
CA ASN A 344 -3.63 -4.60 11.30
C ASN A 344 -2.97 -5.47 12.38
N ARG A 345 -3.05 -5.03 13.64
CA ARG A 345 -2.49 -5.75 14.79
C ARG A 345 -2.88 -7.23 14.83
N LYS A 346 -4.15 -7.54 14.53
CA LYS A 346 -4.70 -8.91 14.57
C LYS A 346 -4.16 -9.75 13.43
N THR A 347 -4.03 -9.15 12.25
CA THR A 347 -3.46 -9.80 11.06
C THR A 347 -1.99 -10.15 11.31
N MET A 348 -1.22 -9.22 11.87
CA MET A 348 0.17 -9.45 12.27
C MET A 348 0.29 -10.50 13.39
N ALA A 349 -0.57 -10.45 14.41
CA ALA A 349 -0.55 -11.41 15.52
C ALA A 349 -0.90 -12.84 15.08
N LYS A 350 -1.90 -13.01 14.19
CA LYS A 350 -2.24 -14.31 13.59
C LYS A 350 -1.09 -14.86 12.76
N TRP A 351 -0.42 -14.00 12.00
CA TRP A 351 0.78 -14.40 11.26
C TRP A 351 1.88 -14.89 12.22
N LEU A 352 2.20 -14.14 13.26
CA LEU A 352 3.19 -14.54 14.27
C LEU A 352 2.81 -15.86 14.97
N TYR A 353 1.54 -16.05 15.32
CA TYR A 353 1.07 -17.31 15.90
C TYR A 353 1.38 -18.50 15.00
N ASN A 354 1.09 -18.38 13.69
CA ASN A 354 1.36 -19.46 12.73
C ASN A 354 2.86 -19.78 12.63
N GLN A 355 3.73 -18.76 12.72
CA GLN A 355 5.18 -18.97 12.73
C GLN A 355 5.67 -19.61 14.03
N LEU A 356 5.08 -19.23 15.17
CA LEU A 356 5.42 -19.74 16.50
C LEU A 356 4.85 -21.13 16.77
N LEU A 357 3.80 -21.54 16.05
CA LEU A 357 3.03 -22.74 16.35
C LEU A 357 3.87 -24.01 16.49
N PRO A 358 4.87 -24.31 15.63
CA PRO A 358 5.71 -25.50 15.80
C PRO A 358 6.45 -25.53 17.15
N GLN A 359 6.98 -24.37 17.58
CA GLN A 359 7.73 -24.23 18.85
C GLN A 359 6.79 -24.21 20.07
N ILE A 360 5.64 -23.55 19.94
CA ILE A 360 4.59 -23.59 20.97
C ILE A 360 4.16 -25.05 21.23
N ARG A 361 3.94 -25.82 20.15
CA ARG A 361 3.50 -27.21 20.26
C ARG A 361 4.54 -28.10 20.92
N SER A 362 5.84 -27.94 20.64
CA SER A 362 6.87 -28.72 21.33
C SER A 362 6.84 -28.49 22.84
N ALA A 363 6.55 -27.25 23.29
CA ALA A 363 6.42 -26.90 24.70
C ALA A 363 5.07 -27.28 25.34
N CYS A 364 4.04 -27.59 24.55
CA CYS A 364 2.77 -28.13 25.05
C CYS A 364 2.92 -29.64 25.34
N ILE A 365 3.34 -29.97 26.55
CA ILE A 365 3.69 -31.34 26.95
C ILE A 365 2.56 -31.98 27.77
N ARG A 366 2.03 -33.11 27.30
CA ARG A 366 1.10 -33.96 28.07
C ARG A 366 1.90 -34.97 28.90
N PRO A 367 1.91 -34.87 30.24
CA PRO A 367 2.45 -35.92 31.09
C PRO A 367 1.48 -37.11 31.18
N SER A 368 2.04 -38.26 31.52
CA SER A 368 1.34 -39.46 31.96
C SER A 368 2.13 -40.03 33.12
N THR A 369 1.46 -40.37 34.21
CA THR A 369 2.07 -41.00 35.39
C THR A 369 1.31 -42.29 35.71
N SER A 370 2.02 -43.27 36.26
CA SER A 370 1.45 -44.49 36.82
C SER A 370 2.29 -44.93 37.99
N THR A 371 1.64 -45.34 39.08
CA THR A 371 2.29 -45.83 40.29
C THR A 371 1.75 -47.20 40.67
N THR A 372 2.57 -47.99 41.33
CA THR A 372 2.19 -49.28 41.88
C THR A 372 2.82 -49.44 43.25
N ALA A 373 2.01 -49.77 44.25
CA ALA A 373 2.45 -50.08 45.60
C ALA A 373 2.47 -51.60 45.81
N TYR A 374 3.46 -52.08 46.55
CA TYR A 374 3.59 -53.49 46.91
C TYR A 374 3.54 -53.66 48.43
N TRP A 375 2.75 -54.63 48.89
CA TRP A 375 2.51 -54.91 50.32
C TRP A 375 3.77 -55.15 51.16
N TYR A 376 4.89 -55.49 50.52
CA TYR A 376 6.18 -55.76 51.17
C TYR A 376 7.12 -54.53 51.19
N GLY A 377 6.56 -53.30 51.23
CA GLY A 377 7.33 -52.06 51.40
C GLY A 377 8.10 -51.61 50.15
N ARG A 378 7.56 -51.88 48.96
CA ARG A 378 8.13 -51.38 47.69
C ARG A 378 7.10 -50.62 46.88
N GLY A 379 7.58 -49.77 45.99
CA GLY A 379 6.75 -49.11 45.00
C GLY A 379 7.48 -49.00 43.68
N HIS A 380 6.73 -48.76 42.62
CA HIS A 380 7.27 -48.35 41.32
C HIS A 380 6.47 -47.16 40.78
N ALA A 381 7.15 -46.18 40.22
CA ALA A 381 6.53 -45.14 39.39
C ALA A 381 7.05 -45.22 37.96
N SER A 382 6.16 -44.93 37.01
CA SER A 382 6.49 -44.78 35.60
C SER A 382 5.87 -43.49 35.07
N TRP A 383 6.53 -42.90 34.08
CA TRP A 383 6.05 -41.70 33.40
C TRP A 383 6.30 -41.77 31.90
N ASN A 384 5.53 -40.95 31.19
CA ASN A 384 5.78 -40.60 29.82
C ASN A 384 5.46 -39.13 29.55
N PHE A 385 6.18 -38.52 28.62
CA PHE A 385 5.93 -37.17 28.13
C PHE A 385 5.56 -37.21 26.66
N SER A 386 4.39 -36.67 26.33
CA SER A 386 3.94 -36.53 24.94
C SER A 386 3.95 -35.05 24.55
N PRO A 387 5.03 -34.54 23.94
CA PRO A 387 5.08 -33.17 23.41
C PRO A 387 4.16 -33.01 22.19
N TYR A 388 4.22 -31.85 21.54
CA TYR A 388 3.48 -31.54 20.31
C TYR A 388 1.96 -31.50 20.46
N GLN A 389 1.47 -31.27 21.68
CA GLN A 389 0.05 -31.11 21.93
C GLN A 389 -0.44 -29.77 21.34
N THR A 390 -1.72 -29.71 20.97
CA THR A 390 -2.34 -28.46 20.57
C THR A 390 -2.52 -27.56 21.80
N PRO A 391 -2.25 -26.24 21.70
CA PRO A 391 -2.58 -25.29 22.75
C PRO A 391 -4.06 -25.37 23.14
N GLN A 392 -4.37 -25.05 24.40
CA GLN A 392 -5.74 -25.09 24.91
C GLN A 392 -6.47 -23.76 24.71
N SER A 393 -5.77 -22.64 24.81
CA SER A 393 -6.31 -21.31 24.52
C SER A 393 -5.39 -20.54 23.58
N VAL A 394 -5.99 -19.80 22.67
CA VAL A 394 -5.34 -18.83 21.78
C VAL A 394 -6.23 -17.61 21.73
N GLU A 395 -5.76 -16.49 22.28
CA GLU A 395 -6.50 -15.24 22.39
C GLU A 395 -5.77 -14.12 21.66
N TYR A 396 -6.54 -13.25 21.01
CA TYR A 396 -6.05 -12.05 20.32
C TYR A 396 -6.72 -10.82 20.96
N PRO A 397 -6.15 -10.25 22.03
CA PRO A 397 -6.77 -9.11 22.71
C PRO A 397 -6.98 -7.92 21.77
N ASP A 398 -8.17 -7.29 21.89
CA ASP A 398 -8.58 -6.16 21.04
C ASP A 398 -7.83 -4.86 21.34
N SER A 399 -7.21 -4.76 22.51
CA SER A 399 -6.48 -3.56 22.95
C SER A 399 -5.29 -3.90 23.84
N GLY A 400 -4.46 -2.89 24.13
CA GLY A 400 -3.23 -3.03 24.90
C GLY A 400 -2.05 -3.55 24.08
N ASP A 401 -0.89 -3.62 24.74
CA ASP A 401 0.38 -4.03 24.12
C ASP A 401 0.37 -5.51 23.74
N THR A 402 -0.25 -6.36 24.57
CA THR A 402 -0.36 -7.79 24.30
C THR A 402 -1.34 -8.06 23.16
N VAL A 403 -0.85 -8.65 22.08
CA VAL A 403 -1.61 -8.95 20.86
C VAL A 403 -1.90 -10.43 20.67
N LEU A 404 -1.18 -11.31 21.37
CA LEU A 404 -1.38 -12.75 21.35
C LEU A 404 -1.13 -13.32 22.75
N LYS A 405 -2.04 -14.20 23.20
CA LYS A 405 -1.84 -15.04 24.38
C LYS A 405 -2.14 -16.49 24.01
N VAL A 406 -1.23 -17.39 24.36
CA VAL A 406 -1.38 -18.83 24.15
C VAL A 406 -1.12 -19.53 25.46
N SER A 407 -1.99 -20.46 25.85
CA SER A 407 -1.82 -21.22 27.08
C SER A 407 -2.12 -22.70 26.91
N TYR A 408 -1.44 -23.51 27.71
CA TYR A 408 -1.63 -24.94 27.82
C TYR A 408 -1.40 -25.38 29.26
N THR A 409 -2.23 -26.29 29.78
CA THR A 409 -2.04 -26.90 31.09
C THR A 409 -2.55 -28.34 31.08
N LYS A 410 -1.75 -29.26 31.62
CA LYS A 410 -2.14 -30.66 31.77
C LYS A 410 -1.56 -31.27 33.03
N LYS A 411 -2.39 -32.05 33.71
CA LYS A 411 -2.04 -32.79 34.93
C LYS A 411 -2.11 -34.29 34.65
N ALA A 412 -1.20 -35.02 35.27
CA ALA A 412 -1.21 -36.46 35.37
C ALA A 412 -0.90 -36.83 36.81
N ASP A 413 -1.90 -37.35 37.51
CA ASP A 413 -1.85 -37.66 38.92
C ASP A 413 -2.06 -39.18 39.06
N SER A 414 -1.26 -39.83 39.89
CA SER A 414 -1.36 -41.28 40.09
C SER A 414 -1.01 -41.64 41.52
N SER A 415 -1.83 -42.49 42.14
CA SER A 415 -1.56 -43.04 43.45
C SER A 415 -1.96 -44.51 43.53
N ASP A 416 -1.29 -45.27 44.37
CA ASP A 416 -1.63 -46.66 44.68
C ASP A 416 -1.34 -47.00 46.14
N LYS A 417 -2.01 -48.04 46.66
CA LYS A 417 -1.85 -48.52 48.03
C LYS A 417 -1.91 -50.03 48.10
N SER A 418 -0.94 -50.63 48.78
CA SER A 418 -0.91 -52.08 49.03
C SER A 418 -0.37 -52.36 50.43
N GLY A 419 -1.18 -52.97 51.29
CA GLY A 419 -0.84 -53.14 52.71
C GLY A 419 -0.63 -51.80 53.41
N ALA A 420 0.51 -51.65 54.08
CA ALA A 420 0.94 -50.39 54.71
C ALA A 420 1.62 -49.42 53.72
N THR A 421 1.95 -49.88 52.51
CA THR A 421 2.68 -49.10 51.51
C THR A 421 1.75 -48.17 50.73
N TYR A 422 2.10 -46.89 50.61
CA TYR A 422 1.42 -45.88 49.80
C TYR A 422 2.41 -45.21 48.83
N THR A 423 1.97 -44.98 47.61
CA THR A 423 2.75 -44.30 46.58
C THR A 423 1.91 -43.25 45.86
N GLU A 424 2.48 -42.08 45.58
CA GLU A 424 1.87 -41.01 44.78
C GLU A 424 2.92 -40.41 43.84
N PHE A 425 2.51 -40.11 42.61
CA PHE A 425 3.35 -39.45 41.63
C PHE A 425 2.52 -38.58 40.69
N ASP A 426 2.69 -37.27 40.86
CA ASP A 426 1.96 -36.26 40.12
C ASP A 426 2.92 -35.43 39.29
N VAL A 427 2.55 -35.17 38.05
CA VAL A 427 3.28 -34.28 37.15
C VAL A 427 2.31 -33.33 36.48
N HIS A 428 2.52 -32.03 36.70
CA HIS A 428 1.73 -30.96 36.11
C HIS A 428 2.59 -30.17 35.14
N SER A 429 2.14 -30.03 33.91
CA SER A 429 2.77 -29.26 32.85
C SER A 429 1.93 -28.02 32.57
N SER A 430 2.56 -26.85 32.50
CA SER A 430 1.91 -25.62 32.09
C SER A 430 2.82 -24.78 31.20
N TYR A 431 2.27 -24.23 30.12
CA TYR A 431 2.97 -23.38 29.17
C TYR A 431 2.15 -22.12 28.88
N ASN A 432 2.81 -20.96 28.86
CA ASN A 432 2.23 -19.70 28.44
C ASN A 432 3.15 -19.00 27.43
N CYS A 433 2.58 -18.46 26.37
CA CYS A 433 3.27 -17.58 25.42
C CYS A 433 2.48 -16.28 25.26
N THR A 434 3.16 -15.15 25.39
CA THR A 434 2.59 -13.84 25.09
C THR A 434 3.41 -13.13 24.03
N VAL A 435 2.75 -12.38 23.15
CA VAL A 435 3.39 -11.47 22.20
C VAL A 435 2.89 -10.07 22.46
N ASP A 436 3.83 -9.15 22.69
CA ASP A 436 3.56 -7.73 22.87
C ASP A 436 4.15 -6.92 21.71
N PHE A 437 3.39 -5.92 21.26
CA PHE A 437 3.87 -4.89 20.33
C PHE A 437 4.07 -3.59 21.09
N LYS A 438 5.27 -3.01 20.99
CA LYS A 438 5.61 -1.78 21.71
C LYS A 438 6.66 -0.99 20.95
N ASP A 439 6.43 0.29 20.73
CA ASP A 439 7.33 1.17 19.97
C ASP A 439 7.64 0.55 18.60
N ASN A 440 8.88 0.17 18.31
CA ASN A 440 9.25 -0.58 17.10
C ASN A 440 9.64 -2.04 17.42
N GLN A 441 9.14 -2.60 18.52
CA GLN A 441 9.55 -3.91 19.02
C GLN A 441 8.41 -4.92 19.08
N ILE A 442 8.76 -6.17 18.79
CA ILE A 442 7.94 -7.36 19.05
C ILE A 442 8.61 -8.13 20.18
N ILE A 443 7.90 -8.30 21.29
CA ILE A 443 8.41 -8.98 22.48
C ILE A 443 7.63 -10.28 22.64
N ILE A 444 8.34 -11.41 22.58
CA ILE A 444 7.76 -12.75 22.70
C ILE A 444 8.26 -13.35 23.99
N LYS A 445 7.34 -13.67 24.90
CA LYS A 445 7.65 -14.25 26.19
C LYS A 445 7.04 -15.64 26.29
N GLN A 446 7.90 -16.64 26.36
CA GLN A 446 7.52 -18.04 26.55
C GLN A 446 7.86 -18.46 27.97
N HIS A 447 6.95 -19.15 28.64
CA HIS A 447 7.12 -19.62 30.02
C HIS A 447 6.62 -21.06 30.14
N LEU A 448 7.52 -22.00 30.38
CA LEU A 448 7.20 -23.40 30.68
C LEU A 448 7.44 -23.67 32.17
N VAL A 449 6.48 -24.33 32.80
CA VAL A 449 6.62 -24.90 34.14
C VAL A 449 6.23 -26.37 34.12
N MET A 450 7.10 -27.22 34.64
CA MET A 450 6.74 -28.59 35.03
C MET A 450 6.93 -28.74 36.53
N TRP A 451 5.81 -28.95 37.20
CA TRP A 451 5.75 -29.24 38.63
C TRP A 451 5.64 -30.75 38.82
N THR A 452 6.32 -31.26 39.83
CA THR A 452 6.31 -32.69 40.18
C THR A 452 6.13 -32.86 41.67
N LYS A 453 5.33 -33.84 42.06
CA LYS A 453 5.21 -34.33 43.44
C LYS A 453 5.45 -35.82 43.46
N VAL A 454 6.23 -36.26 44.44
CA VAL A 454 6.49 -37.67 44.71
C VAL A 454 6.19 -37.93 46.17
N GLN A 455 5.47 -39.01 46.46
CA GLN A 455 5.27 -39.49 47.82
C GLN A 455 5.46 -40.99 47.90
N PHE A 456 6.18 -41.41 48.94
CA PHE A 456 6.29 -42.79 49.37
C PHE A 456 6.01 -42.86 50.87
N ASP A 457 4.99 -43.61 51.26
CA ASP A 457 4.47 -43.68 52.62
C ASP A 457 4.28 -42.28 53.23
N ALA A 458 4.97 -42.00 54.33
CA ALA A 458 4.91 -40.72 55.04
C ALA A 458 5.89 -39.65 54.49
N THR A 459 6.74 -40.00 53.51
CA THR A 459 7.75 -39.10 52.96
C THR A 459 7.27 -38.54 51.63
N SER A 460 7.10 -37.21 51.55
CA SER A 460 6.71 -36.52 50.32
C SER A 460 7.64 -35.36 49.99
N THR A 461 7.68 -35.00 48.72
CA THR A 461 8.44 -33.88 48.20
C THR A 461 7.82 -33.37 46.91
N SER A 462 7.97 -32.09 46.63
CA SER A 462 7.44 -31.49 45.41
C SER A 462 8.18 -30.22 45.04
N GLY A 463 8.11 -29.84 43.77
CA GLY A 463 8.75 -28.62 43.28
C GLY A 463 8.61 -28.45 41.78
N ASN A 464 8.98 -27.27 41.31
CA ASN A 464 9.07 -26.96 39.89
C ASN A 464 10.38 -27.51 39.33
N VAL A 465 10.38 -28.74 38.83
CA VAL A 465 11.57 -29.36 38.20
C VAL A 465 11.96 -28.64 36.91
N VAL A 466 11.02 -27.93 36.28
CA VAL A 466 11.28 -26.94 35.23
C VAL A 466 10.48 -25.68 35.54
N ASP A 467 11.14 -24.52 35.52
CA ASP A 467 10.49 -23.21 35.50
C ASP A 467 11.37 -22.26 34.68
N LYS A 468 11.08 -22.16 33.39
CA LYS A 468 11.95 -21.43 32.45
C LYS A 468 11.17 -20.42 31.64
N THR A 469 11.71 -19.22 31.60
CA THR A 469 11.21 -18.14 30.76
C THR A 469 12.24 -17.80 29.70
N ILE A 470 11.82 -17.80 28.44
CA ILE A 470 12.57 -17.21 27.32
C ILE A 470 11.85 -15.94 26.89
N THR A 471 12.59 -14.85 26.72
CA THR A 471 12.06 -13.60 26.18
C THR A 471 12.90 -13.17 24.99
N ASP A 472 12.30 -13.21 23.81
CA ASP A 472 12.87 -12.74 22.55
C ASP A 472 12.32 -11.35 22.24
N THR A 473 13.21 -10.39 22.00
CA THR A 473 12.87 -9.02 21.60
C THR A 473 13.40 -8.78 20.20
N TYR A 474 12.49 -8.57 19.25
CA TYR A 474 12.80 -8.18 17.89
C TYR A 474 12.62 -6.68 17.75
N THR A 475 13.68 -5.96 17.40
CA THR A 475 13.63 -4.54 17.07
C THR A 475 13.51 -4.40 15.56
N LEU A 476 12.45 -3.75 15.09
CA LEU A 476 12.20 -3.50 13.68
C LEU A 476 12.95 -2.23 13.24
N SER A 477 13.59 -2.27 12.08
CA SER A 477 14.19 -1.10 11.45
C SER A 477 14.13 -1.20 9.92
N VAL A 478 14.48 -0.11 9.25
CA VAL A 478 14.59 -0.04 7.80
C VAL A 478 16.07 0.12 7.44
N ASP A 479 16.55 -0.69 6.50
CA ASP A 479 17.93 -0.64 6.03
C ASP A 479 18.18 0.52 5.05
N GLU A 480 19.42 0.71 4.64
CA GLU A 480 19.83 1.76 3.68
C GLU A 480 19.19 1.60 2.29
N ASN A 481 18.73 0.40 1.94
CA ASN A 481 18.05 0.09 0.70
C ASN A 481 16.51 0.22 0.83
N GLY A 482 16.03 0.63 2.00
CA GLY A 482 14.61 0.79 2.29
C GLY A 482 13.84 -0.53 2.44
N ASN A 483 14.53 -1.62 2.83
CA ASN A 483 13.93 -2.88 3.21
C ASN A 483 13.75 -2.97 4.73
N LEU A 484 12.72 -3.69 5.16
CA LEU A 484 12.54 -4.00 6.58
C LEU A 484 13.54 -5.06 7.04
N GLN A 485 14.23 -4.79 8.14
CA GLN A 485 15.12 -5.72 8.82
C GLN A 485 14.79 -5.82 10.31
N THR A 486 15.31 -6.85 10.96
CA THR A 486 15.09 -7.06 12.40
C THR A 486 16.36 -7.48 13.13
N ASP A 487 16.52 -6.90 14.32
CA ASP A 487 17.56 -7.29 15.26
C ASP A 487 16.93 -8.04 16.44
N ARG A 488 17.39 -9.27 16.68
CA ARG A 488 16.88 -10.13 17.75
C ARG A 488 17.80 -10.11 18.95
N LYS A 489 17.23 -9.93 20.15
CA LYS A 489 17.89 -10.15 21.44
C LYS A 489 17.10 -11.17 22.24
N THR A 490 17.80 -12.13 22.82
CA THR A 490 17.20 -13.19 23.63
C THR A 490 17.68 -13.08 25.08
N SER A 491 16.75 -13.22 26.02
CA SER A 491 17.06 -13.37 27.44
C SER A 491 16.40 -14.63 27.99
N LYS A 492 17.09 -15.33 28.89
CA LYS A 492 16.64 -16.59 29.49
C LYS A 492 16.67 -16.45 31.00
N LYS A 493 15.64 -16.94 31.68
CA LYS A 493 15.55 -17.03 33.14
C LYS A 493 15.16 -18.44 33.52
N ASP A 494 15.93 -19.04 34.42
CA ASP A 494 15.70 -20.37 34.95
C ASP A 494 15.47 -20.29 36.46
N LYS A 495 14.29 -20.71 36.90
CA LYS A 495 13.86 -20.77 38.30
C LYS A 495 13.58 -22.21 38.74
N SER A 496 14.07 -23.19 37.97
CA SER A 496 13.89 -24.61 38.26
C SER A 496 14.49 -24.93 39.63
N GLN A 497 13.86 -25.85 40.34
CA GLN A 497 14.22 -26.26 41.69
C GLN A 497 14.90 -27.63 41.64
N ASN A 498 16.03 -27.75 42.34
CA ASN A 498 16.57 -29.06 42.69
C ASN A 498 15.76 -29.60 43.86
N ILE A 499 14.97 -30.64 43.59
CA ILE A 499 14.19 -31.32 44.63
C ILE A 499 15.14 -32.28 45.33
N ASP A 500 15.52 -31.98 46.58
CA ASP A 500 16.34 -32.87 47.41
C ASP A 500 15.48 -34.05 47.88
N LEU A 501 15.93 -35.26 47.57
CA LEU A 501 15.24 -36.49 47.87
C LEU A 501 16.11 -37.31 48.80
N SER A 502 15.57 -37.69 49.95
CA SER A 502 16.16 -38.80 50.71
C SER A 502 16.36 -40.00 49.76
N GLY A 503 17.49 -40.72 49.89
CA GLY A 503 17.90 -41.74 48.92
C GLY A 503 16.85 -42.83 48.64
N PHE A 504 15.90 -43.03 49.56
CA PHE A 504 14.77 -43.93 49.43
C PHE A 504 13.72 -43.45 48.40
N VAL A 505 13.44 -42.15 48.33
CA VAL A 505 12.48 -41.59 47.36
C VAL A 505 13.08 -41.61 45.95
N ASN A 506 14.38 -41.39 45.80
CA ASN A 506 15.06 -41.49 44.50
C ASN A 506 15.07 -42.93 43.94
N PHE A 507 15.15 -43.94 44.82
CA PHE A 507 15.04 -45.35 44.44
C PHE A 507 13.65 -45.72 43.89
N PHE A 508 12.58 -45.13 44.43
CA PHE A 508 11.19 -45.41 44.06
C PHE A 508 10.81 -44.89 42.65
N VAL A 509 11.29 -43.70 42.28
CA VAL A 509 10.89 -43.03 41.02
C VAL A 509 12.03 -42.79 40.05
N ASN A 510 13.28 -43.18 40.34
CA ASN A 510 14.46 -42.90 39.51
C ASN A 510 14.45 -41.44 38.98
N LEU A 511 14.33 -40.48 39.91
CA LEU A 511 13.97 -39.09 39.58
C LEU A 511 15.06 -38.40 38.75
N ASN A 512 16.32 -38.82 38.87
CA ASN A 512 17.39 -38.31 38.03
C ASN A 512 17.11 -38.57 36.54
N ASP A 513 16.58 -39.75 36.19
CA ASP A 513 16.15 -40.05 34.81
C ASP A 513 14.90 -39.27 34.41
N LEU A 514 14.00 -38.96 35.36
CA LEU A 514 12.85 -38.08 35.12
C LEU A 514 13.34 -36.67 34.79
N ILE A 515 14.21 -36.10 35.64
CA ILE A 515 14.78 -34.77 35.51
C ILE A 515 15.61 -34.68 34.22
N ASP A 516 16.41 -35.70 33.89
CA ASP A 516 17.19 -35.73 32.65
C ASP A 516 16.31 -35.86 31.41
N LYS A 517 15.23 -36.67 31.44
CA LYS A 517 14.25 -36.74 30.34
C LYS A 517 13.50 -35.42 30.18
N VAL A 518 13.09 -34.82 31.29
CA VAL A 518 12.45 -33.50 31.36
C VAL A 518 13.39 -32.43 30.78
N ALA A 519 14.65 -32.37 31.20
CA ALA A 519 15.67 -31.46 30.72
C ALA A 519 16.05 -31.72 29.25
N LYS A 520 15.93 -32.97 28.78
CA LYS A 520 16.12 -33.31 27.36
C LYS A 520 14.94 -32.88 26.49
N THR A 521 13.70 -33.04 26.98
CA THR A 521 12.49 -32.48 26.32
C THR A 521 12.49 -30.95 26.38
N GLU A 522 13.09 -30.35 27.40
CA GLU A 522 13.27 -28.90 27.55
C GLU A 522 14.21 -28.28 26.50
N LYS A 523 15.19 -29.04 25.95
CA LYS A 523 15.99 -28.58 24.79
C LYS A 523 15.13 -28.25 23.55
N GLU A 524 13.85 -28.61 23.55
CA GLU A 524 12.87 -28.29 22.51
C GLU A 524 12.13 -26.96 22.76
N ILE A 525 12.25 -26.33 23.94
CA ILE A 525 11.94 -24.89 24.07
C ILE A 525 13.08 -24.15 23.40
N THR A 526 12.85 -23.83 22.14
CA THR A 526 13.79 -23.12 21.30
C THR A 526 13.47 -21.64 21.32
N GLU A 527 14.49 -20.85 21.03
CA GLU A 527 14.34 -19.41 20.79
C GLU A 527 13.34 -19.20 19.67
N ALA A 528 12.44 -18.23 19.80
CA ALA A 528 11.58 -17.87 18.68
C ALA A 528 12.47 -17.45 17.50
N THR A 529 12.31 -18.10 16.35
CA THR A 529 13.05 -17.78 15.12
C THR A 529 12.06 -17.55 13.99
N PHE A 530 12.13 -16.38 13.37
CA PHE A 530 11.40 -16.07 12.14
C PHE A 530 12.38 -15.59 11.09
N HIS A 531 12.14 -15.98 9.84
CA HIS A 531 13.06 -15.66 8.75
C HIS A 531 12.56 -14.53 7.84
N LYS A 532 11.25 -14.27 7.74
CA LYS A 532 10.69 -13.22 6.84
C LYS A 532 9.42 -12.61 7.42
N PHE A 533 9.34 -11.28 7.43
CA PHE A 533 8.16 -10.54 7.91
C PHE A 533 7.15 -10.28 6.79
N PRO A 534 5.84 -10.21 7.10
CA PRO A 534 4.79 -10.05 6.07
C PRO A 534 4.87 -8.76 5.26
N LEU A 535 5.47 -7.71 5.80
CA LEU A 535 5.67 -6.44 5.10
C LEU A 535 6.42 -6.64 3.76
N GLN A 536 7.39 -7.56 3.71
CA GLN A 536 8.13 -7.83 2.47
C GLN A 536 7.22 -8.36 1.35
N ASP A 537 6.11 -9.01 1.70
CA ASP A 537 5.17 -9.52 0.70
C ASP A 537 4.28 -8.41 0.12
N VAL A 538 3.95 -7.37 0.90
CA VAL A 538 3.03 -6.30 0.47
C VAL A 538 3.61 -5.41 -0.64
N GLN A 539 4.93 -5.20 -0.66
CA GLN A 539 5.62 -4.51 -1.78
C GLN A 539 5.43 -5.22 -3.13
N ASN A 540 4.91 -6.45 -3.16
CA ASN A 540 4.68 -7.18 -4.40
C ASN A 540 3.25 -6.99 -4.95
N PHE A 541 2.32 -6.43 -4.17
CA PHE A 541 0.89 -6.44 -4.51
C PHE A 541 0.30 -5.08 -4.86
N VAL A 542 0.85 -3.97 -4.37
CA VAL A 542 0.33 -2.63 -4.60
C VAL A 542 1.46 -1.71 -5.05
N PHE A 543 1.31 -1.09 -6.21
CA PHE A 543 2.32 -0.20 -6.83
C PHE A 543 1.68 1.14 -7.19
N PRO A 544 1.52 2.05 -6.21
CA PRO A 544 0.99 3.37 -6.48
C PRO A 544 1.94 4.16 -7.39
N GLY A 545 1.38 5.01 -8.27
CA GLY A 545 2.12 5.66 -9.35
C GLY A 545 2.64 4.73 -10.45
N ALA A 546 2.29 3.44 -10.42
CA ALA A 546 2.96 2.38 -11.17
C ALA A 546 4.48 2.33 -10.90
N ASP A 547 4.87 2.70 -9.68
CA ASP A 547 6.24 2.71 -9.20
C ASP A 547 6.41 1.75 -8.02
N VAL A 548 7.62 1.24 -7.87
CA VAL A 548 8.01 0.46 -6.68
C VAL A 548 8.36 1.44 -5.56
N PHE A 549 7.83 1.17 -4.38
CA PHE A 549 8.17 1.93 -3.18
C PHE A 549 9.11 1.14 -2.26
N THR A 550 9.80 1.87 -1.41
CA THR A 550 10.60 1.37 -0.29
C THR A 550 10.07 1.94 1.02
N TYR A 551 10.44 1.29 2.12
CA TYR A 551 10.13 1.76 3.47
C TYR A 551 11.14 2.82 3.91
N LYS A 552 10.72 3.72 4.80
CA LYS A 552 11.58 4.76 5.38
C LYS A 552 11.75 4.62 6.89
N ASP A 553 10.67 4.27 7.58
CA ASP A 553 10.66 4.02 9.01
C ASP A 553 9.72 2.84 9.34
N VAL A 554 9.68 2.43 10.60
CA VAL A 554 8.75 1.41 11.06
C VAL A 554 8.46 1.58 12.56
N LEU A 555 7.19 1.51 12.92
CA LEU A 555 6.73 1.58 14.31
C LEU A 555 5.37 0.90 14.47
N PHE A 556 5.01 0.56 15.70
CA PHE A 556 3.65 0.21 16.08
C PHE A 556 2.89 1.46 16.50
N SER A 557 1.69 1.65 15.94
CA SER A 557 0.79 2.74 16.29
C SER A 557 0.36 2.67 17.77
N ASN A 558 -0.35 3.69 18.23
CA ASN A 558 -0.99 3.71 19.55
C ASN A 558 -1.96 2.53 19.75
N SER A 559 -2.55 2.03 18.65
CA SER A 559 -3.44 0.86 18.66
C SER A 559 -2.70 -0.46 18.34
N ARG A 560 -1.38 -0.39 18.13
CA ARG A 560 -0.48 -1.52 17.78
C ARG A 560 -0.64 -2.07 16.37
N ASP A 561 -1.17 -1.27 15.45
CA ASP A 561 -1.02 -1.55 14.02
C ASP A 561 0.42 -1.27 13.60
N LEU A 562 1.01 -2.09 12.74
CA LEU A 562 2.38 -1.90 12.26
C LEU A 562 2.36 -0.88 11.13
N VAL A 563 3.02 0.26 11.31
CA VAL A 563 2.99 1.41 10.41
C VAL A 563 4.39 1.70 9.87
N THR A 564 4.46 2.08 8.60
CA THR A 564 5.69 2.48 7.92
C THR A 564 5.40 3.58 6.91
N ALA A 565 6.21 4.63 6.90
CA ALA A 565 6.23 5.59 5.80
C ALA A 565 6.86 4.96 4.56
N ILE A 566 6.30 5.26 3.39
CA ILE A 566 6.80 4.77 2.10
C ILE A 566 7.34 5.92 1.25
N THR A 567 8.35 5.63 0.43
CA THR A 567 8.88 6.55 -0.57
C THR A 567 9.11 5.81 -1.90
N TYR A 568 9.12 6.51 -3.03
CA TYR A 568 9.42 5.88 -4.30
C TYR A 568 10.91 5.83 -4.57
N VAL A 569 11.37 4.70 -5.11
CA VAL A 569 12.71 4.60 -5.67
C VAL A 569 12.68 5.34 -7.00
N ARG A 570 13.30 6.52 -7.06
CA ARG A 570 13.53 7.17 -8.35
C ARG A 570 14.59 6.34 -9.09
N PRO A 571 14.33 5.88 -10.32
CA PRO A 571 15.38 5.28 -11.13
C PRO A 571 16.46 6.35 -11.37
N ASP A 572 17.73 5.96 -11.25
CA ASP A 572 18.88 6.80 -11.64
C ASP A 572 18.87 7.13 -13.14
#